data_AF-A0A7W1CUE5-F1
#
_entry.id   AF-A0A7W1CUE5-F1
#
_cell.length_a   1.000
_cell.length_b   1.000
_cell.length_c   1.000
_cell.angle_alpha   90.00
_cell.angle_beta   90.00
_cell.angle_gamma   90.00
#
_symmetry.space_group_name_H-M   'P 1'
#
loop_
_entity.id
_entity.type
_entity.pdbx_description
1 polymer ?
#
loop_
_entity_poly.entity_id
_entity_poly.type
_entity_poly.pdbx_seq_one_letter_code
_entity_poly.pdbx_strand_id
1 'polypeptide(L)'
;MGAFALHPHFYFQQELSGHAGLAYKNGIAFASDAPLGQYYEFGIAPERTFAEKATYPVTLTFPTSVGFGSSGFFGQGFGYFSTGAELIMPLAFIPESHGSWSTAVSARYYRLGSTSAFYTNSGDPDQGVFAWSMGAEF
;
A
#
# COMPACT_ATOMS: atom_id res chain seq x y z
N MET A 1 14.36 -17.66 -18.93
CA MET A 1 13.31 -16.77 -18.41
C MET A 1 13.67 -16.45 -16.97
N GLY A 2 13.89 -15.18 -16.63
CA GLY A 2 14.28 -14.77 -15.27
C GLY A 2 13.15 -14.98 -14.27
N ALA A 3 13.51 -15.32 -13.03
CA ALA A 3 12.58 -15.37 -11.91
C ALA A 3 12.07 -13.95 -11.59
N PHE A 4 10.91 -13.84 -10.95
CA PHE A 4 10.46 -12.57 -10.38
C PHE A 4 11.49 -12.05 -9.38
N ALA A 5 11.79 -10.76 -9.41
CA ALA A 5 12.48 -10.11 -8.31
C ALA A 5 11.51 -10.05 -7.13
N LEU A 6 11.90 -10.60 -5.98
CA LEU A 6 11.06 -10.59 -4.79
C LEU A 6 11.53 -9.48 -3.86
N HIS A 7 10.62 -8.57 -3.53
CA HIS A 7 10.87 -7.49 -2.58
C HIS A 7 10.09 -7.74 -1.28
N PRO A 8 10.60 -8.55 -0.33
CA PRO A 8 9.97 -8.70 0.97
C PRO A 8 10.26 -7.49 1.85
N HIS A 9 9.30 -7.08 2.67
CA HIS A 9 9.49 -6.02 3.64
C HIS A 9 8.79 -6.29 4.97
N PHE A 10 9.35 -5.67 6.01
CA PHE A 10 8.75 -5.54 7.32
C PHE A 10 8.82 -4.08 7.72
N TYR A 11 7.74 -3.58 8.30
CA TYR A 11 7.67 -2.21 8.77
C TYR A 11 7.02 -2.16 10.15
N PHE A 12 7.60 -1.35 11.03
CA PHE A 12 7.15 -1.18 12.40
C PHE A 12 7.05 0.31 12.72
N GLN A 13 5.94 0.70 13.32
CA GLN A 13 5.81 2.02 13.94
C GLN A 13 5.43 1.85 15.41
N GLN A 14 6.03 2.70 16.23
CA GLN A 14 5.59 2.91 17.59
C GLN A 14 5.32 4.38 17.79
N GLU A 15 4.15 4.65 18.32
CA GLU A 15 3.78 5.96 18.78
C GLU A 15 4.63 6.36 20.00
N LEU A 16 5.29 7.52 19.92
CA LEU A 16 6.12 8.06 20.99
C LEU A 16 5.36 9.06 21.87
N SER A 17 4.42 9.80 21.27
CA SER A 17 3.56 10.77 21.93
C SER A 17 2.37 11.09 21.01
N GLY A 18 1.18 11.23 21.57
CA GLY A 18 -0.06 11.49 20.83
C GLY A 18 -1.09 10.37 20.95
N HIS A 19 -2.07 10.44 20.04
CA HIS A 19 -3.19 9.51 19.87
C HIS A 19 -3.43 9.24 18.37
N ALA A 20 -2.41 8.72 17.66
CA ALA A 20 -2.40 8.53 16.21
C ALA A 20 -3.20 7.29 15.75
N GLY A 21 -3.54 6.41 16.69
CA GLY A 21 -4.29 5.19 16.41
C GLY A 21 -5.81 5.36 16.39
N LEU A 22 -6.47 4.35 15.84
CA LEU A 22 -7.91 4.13 15.88
C LEU A 22 -8.25 3.18 17.04
N ALA A 23 -9.40 3.37 17.67
CA ALA A 23 -9.91 2.50 18.72
C ALA A 23 -11.41 2.19 18.53
N TYR A 24 -11.89 1.14 19.21
CA TYR A 24 -13.29 0.68 19.18
C TYR A 24 -13.86 0.56 20.59
N LYS A 25 -14.93 1.30 20.89
CA LYS A 25 -15.55 1.35 22.23
C LYS A 25 -17.05 1.36 22.06
N ASN A 26 -17.71 0.38 22.66
CA ASN A 26 -19.16 0.19 22.57
C ASN A 26 -19.69 0.16 21.12
N GLY A 27 -18.91 -0.39 20.18
CA GLY A 27 -19.30 -0.50 18.77
C GLY A 27 -19.14 0.78 17.93
N ILE A 28 -18.50 1.81 18.48
CA ILE A 28 -18.23 3.08 17.80
C ILE A 28 -16.71 3.24 17.65
N ALA A 29 -16.26 3.63 16.45
CA ALA A 29 -14.86 3.95 16.20
C ALA A 29 -14.52 5.38 16.66
N PHE A 30 -13.37 5.55 17.31
CA PHE A 30 -12.89 6.84 17.80
C PHE A 30 -11.35 6.90 17.73
N ALA A 31 -10.78 8.11 17.84
CA ALA A 31 -9.32 8.26 17.98
C ALA A 31 -8.88 7.62 19.30
N SER A 32 -7.92 6.69 19.22
CA SER A 32 -7.42 5.94 20.36
C SER A 32 -6.78 6.85 21.39
N ASP A 33 -7.28 6.83 22.64
CA ASP A 33 -6.63 7.47 23.79
C ASP A 33 -5.58 6.57 24.45
N ALA A 34 -5.37 5.36 23.92
CA ALA A 34 -4.42 4.41 24.48
C ALA A 34 -2.98 4.90 24.27
N PRO A 35 -2.14 4.89 25.33
CA PRO A 35 -0.74 5.24 25.17
C PRO A 35 -0.02 4.18 24.33
N LEU A 36 0.88 4.64 23.44
CA LEU A 36 1.83 3.81 22.70
C LEU A 36 1.16 2.83 21.71
N GLY A 37 0.36 3.34 20.77
CA GLY A 37 -0.08 2.58 19.61
C GLY A 37 1.11 1.96 18.85
N GLN A 38 0.97 0.70 18.45
CA GLN A 38 1.99 -0.03 17.69
C GLN A 38 1.39 -0.55 16.39
N TYR A 39 2.13 -0.41 15.29
CA TYR A 39 1.78 -0.88 13.96
C TYR A 39 2.85 -1.82 13.42
N TYR A 40 2.42 -2.89 12.76
CA TYR A 40 3.29 -3.88 12.15
C TYR A 40 2.76 -4.20 10.76
N GLU A 41 3.63 -4.14 9.76
CA GLU A 41 3.31 -4.53 8.39
C GLU A 41 4.31 -5.57 7.89
N PHE A 42 3.78 -6.57 7.20
CA PHE A 42 4.57 -7.53 6.46
C PHE A 42 4.10 -7.52 5.02
N GLY A 43 5.03 -7.58 4.07
CA GLY A 43 4.64 -7.67 2.67
C GLY A 43 5.70 -8.26 1.78
N ILE A 44 5.24 -8.55 0.57
CA ILE A 44 6.05 -8.95 -0.57
C ILE A 44 5.57 -8.21 -1.80
N ALA A 45 6.48 -7.91 -2.71
CA ALA A 45 6.14 -7.43 -4.03
C ALA A 45 7.00 -8.17 -5.06
N PRO A 46 6.50 -9.27 -5.64
CA PRO A 46 7.13 -9.89 -6.80
C PRO A 46 7.03 -8.95 -8.01
N GLU A 47 8.15 -8.75 -8.70
CA GLU A 47 8.25 -7.85 -9.85
C GLU A 47 8.89 -8.54 -11.05
N ARG A 48 8.44 -8.17 -12.25
CA ARG A 48 9.09 -8.55 -13.49
C ARG A 48 8.96 -7.48 -14.57
N THR A 49 10.08 -7.18 -15.21
CA THR A 49 10.11 -6.36 -16.43
C THR A 49 9.98 -7.24 -17.67
N PHE A 50 9.12 -6.81 -18.59
CA PHE A 50 8.91 -7.42 -19.89
C PHE A 50 9.48 -6.51 -20.98
N ALA A 51 9.99 -7.14 -22.04
CA ALA A 51 10.57 -6.45 -23.20
C ALA A 51 11.64 -5.41 -22.81
N GLU A 52 12.57 -5.79 -21.93
CA GLU A 52 13.62 -4.92 -21.37
C GLU A 52 14.44 -4.11 -22.40
N LYS A 53 14.51 -4.59 -23.66
CA LYS A 53 15.24 -3.94 -24.76
C LYS A 53 14.36 -3.10 -25.69
N ALA A 54 13.05 -3.05 -25.45
CA ALA A 54 12.12 -2.23 -26.23
C ALA A 54 12.21 -0.76 -25.82
N THR A 55 11.68 0.14 -26.65
CA THR A 55 11.56 1.58 -26.31
C THR A 55 10.68 1.81 -25.09
N TYR A 56 9.72 0.91 -24.85
CA TYR A 56 8.77 0.97 -23.76
C TYR A 56 8.78 -0.36 -22.99
N PRO A 57 9.81 -0.65 -22.18
CA PRO A 57 9.78 -1.79 -21.29
C PRO A 57 8.64 -1.62 -20.29
N VAL A 58 7.98 -2.72 -19.92
CA VAL A 58 6.85 -2.70 -19.00
C VAL A 58 7.20 -3.49 -17.76
N THR A 59 7.19 -2.84 -16.61
CA THR A 59 7.39 -3.48 -15.31
C THR A 59 6.04 -3.81 -14.70
N LEU A 60 5.87 -5.05 -14.26
CA LEU A 60 4.68 -5.51 -13.56
C LEU A 60 5.04 -5.97 -12.16
N THR A 61 4.37 -5.40 -11.16
CA THR A 61 4.62 -5.67 -9.74
C THR A 61 3.33 -6.12 -9.07
N PHE A 62 3.42 -7.15 -8.21
CA PHE A 62 2.28 -7.74 -7.51
C PHE A 62 2.36 -7.53 -5.99
N PRO A 63 2.17 -6.29 -5.50
CA PRO A 63 2.30 -6.01 -4.08
C PRO A 63 1.23 -6.77 -3.28
N THR A 64 1.64 -7.39 -2.18
CA THR A 64 0.76 -8.01 -1.18
C THR A 64 1.28 -7.69 0.21
N SER A 65 0.41 -7.19 1.09
CA SER A 65 0.78 -6.87 2.46
C SER A 65 -0.34 -7.19 3.45
N VAL A 66 0.05 -7.35 4.71
CA VAL A 66 -0.86 -7.48 5.85
C VAL A 66 -0.40 -6.54 6.96
N GLY A 67 -1.34 -5.76 7.48
CA GLY A 67 -1.13 -4.80 8.55
C GLY A 67 -1.84 -5.22 9.83
N PHE A 68 -1.09 -5.24 10.93
CA PHE A 68 -1.57 -5.49 12.28
C PHE A 68 -1.29 -4.28 13.16
N GLY A 69 -1.98 -4.20 14.29
CA GLY A 69 -1.73 -3.16 15.26
C GLY A 69 -2.14 -3.58 16.66
N SER A 70 -1.62 -2.85 17.66
CA SER A 70 -2.12 -2.97 19.02
C SER A 70 -3.53 -2.40 19.13
N SER A 71 -4.18 -2.64 20.27
CA SER A 71 -5.46 -1.98 20.60
C SER A 71 -5.34 -0.46 20.52
N GLY A 72 -4.16 0.10 20.76
CA GLY A 72 -3.91 1.52 20.66
C GLY A 72 -3.74 2.06 19.24
N PHE A 73 -3.64 1.19 18.21
CA PHE A 73 -3.44 1.59 16.81
C PHE A 73 -4.62 1.28 15.90
N PHE A 74 -5.20 0.07 15.99
CA PHE A 74 -6.39 -0.30 15.21
C PHE A 74 -7.59 -0.66 16.11
N GLY A 75 -7.49 -0.55 17.43
CA GLY A 75 -8.55 -1.01 18.35
C GLY A 75 -8.67 -2.54 18.45
N GLN A 76 -7.97 -3.25 17.58
CA GLN A 76 -7.97 -4.70 17.42
C GLN A 76 -6.66 -5.15 16.75
N GLY A 77 -6.38 -6.45 16.77
CA GLY A 77 -5.13 -7.00 16.20
C GLY A 77 -5.00 -6.83 14.68
N PHE A 78 -6.06 -7.12 13.93
CA PHE A 78 -6.04 -7.06 12.46
C PHE A 78 -6.47 -5.69 11.95
N GLY A 79 -5.58 -5.05 11.19
CA GLY A 79 -5.84 -3.76 10.54
C GLY A 79 -6.35 -3.91 9.12
N TYR A 80 -5.58 -4.62 8.27
CA TYR A 80 -5.93 -4.87 6.89
C TYR A 80 -5.09 -5.99 6.24
N PHE A 81 -5.57 -6.48 5.11
CA PHE A 81 -4.83 -7.21 4.08
C PHE A 81 -4.96 -6.46 2.77
N SER A 82 -3.89 -6.37 1.98
CA SER A 82 -3.93 -5.77 0.65
C SER A 82 -3.20 -6.63 -0.37
N THR A 83 -3.70 -6.64 -1.60
CA THR A 83 -3.01 -7.24 -2.75
C THR A 83 -3.39 -6.50 -4.02
N GLY A 84 -2.56 -6.58 -5.05
CA GLY A 84 -2.86 -5.88 -6.30
C GLY A 84 -1.86 -6.14 -7.41
N ALA A 85 -1.99 -5.32 -8.45
CA ALA A 85 -1.06 -5.25 -9.56
C ALA A 85 -0.75 -3.79 -9.88
N GLU A 86 0.50 -3.53 -10.22
CA GLU A 86 0.97 -2.23 -10.68
C GLU A 86 1.78 -2.43 -11.96
N LEU A 87 1.44 -1.64 -12.98
CA LEU A 87 2.13 -1.58 -14.25
C LEU A 87 2.82 -0.24 -14.35
N ILE A 88 4.14 -0.26 -14.58
CA ILE A 88 4.96 0.95 -14.80
C ILE A 88 5.58 0.88 -16.19
N MET A 89 5.59 2.02 -16.89
CA MET A 89 6.19 2.15 -18.21
C MET A 89 6.85 3.53 -18.35
N PRO A 90 8.07 3.63 -18.91
CA PRO A 90 8.70 4.92 -19.20
C PRO A 90 7.97 5.63 -20.35
N LEU A 91 7.97 6.96 -20.33
CA LEU A 91 7.39 7.81 -21.37
C LEU A 91 8.49 8.32 -22.31
N ALA A 92 9.07 7.41 -23.09
CA ALA A 92 10.23 7.69 -23.95
C ALA A 92 9.99 8.73 -25.07
N PHE A 93 8.75 9.18 -25.28
CA PHE A 93 8.44 10.29 -26.18
C PHE A 93 8.78 11.66 -25.57
N ILE A 94 9.00 11.75 -24.26
CA ILE A 94 9.44 12.97 -23.59
C ILE A 94 10.98 13.02 -23.65
N PRO A 95 11.58 14.10 -24.18
CA PRO A 95 13.04 14.20 -24.27
C PRO A 95 13.71 14.16 -22.89
N GLU A 96 14.81 13.40 -22.77
CA GLU A 96 15.58 13.24 -21.53
C GLU A 96 16.08 14.56 -20.94
N SER A 97 16.21 15.62 -21.75
CA SER A 97 16.54 16.98 -21.27
C SER A 97 15.51 17.55 -20.28
N HIS A 98 14.31 16.94 -20.22
CA HIS A 98 13.23 17.29 -19.29
C HIS A 98 13.10 16.27 -18.15
N GLY A 99 14.09 15.40 -17.95
CA GLY A 99 14.07 14.31 -16.97
C GLY A 99 13.59 12.98 -17.57
N SER A 100 13.71 11.92 -16.77
CA SER A 100 13.18 10.60 -17.10
C SER A 100 11.74 10.49 -16.60
N TRP A 101 10.80 10.36 -17.52
CA TRP A 101 9.37 10.31 -17.21
C TRP A 101 8.85 8.87 -17.23
N SER A 102 7.91 8.57 -16.33
CA SER A 102 7.20 7.30 -16.31
C SER A 102 5.73 7.51 -15.98
N THR A 103 4.91 6.54 -16.39
CA THR A 103 3.51 6.44 -15.97
C THR A 103 3.29 5.10 -15.29
N ALA A 104 2.40 5.10 -14.29
CA ALA A 104 1.97 3.89 -13.63
C ALA A 104 0.44 3.80 -13.59
N VAL A 105 -0.06 2.58 -13.71
CA VAL A 105 -1.45 2.23 -13.41
C VAL A 105 -1.43 1.14 -12.36
N SER A 106 -2.20 1.30 -11.29
CA SER A 106 -2.33 0.30 -10.26
C SER A 106 -3.78 0.01 -9.92
N ALA A 107 -4.02 -1.26 -9.59
CA ALA A 107 -5.26 -1.76 -9.04
C ALA A 107 -4.92 -2.50 -7.75
N ARG A 108 -5.54 -2.08 -6.64
CA ARG A 108 -5.37 -2.71 -5.32
C ARG A 108 -6.72 -3.10 -4.74
N TYR A 109 -6.73 -4.27 -4.15
CA TYR A 109 -7.80 -4.75 -3.29
C TYR A 109 -7.34 -4.66 -1.84
N TYR A 110 -8.24 -4.22 -0.97
CA TYR A 110 -8.06 -4.22 0.48
C TYR A 110 -9.19 -5.00 1.15
N ARG A 111 -8.82 -5.88 2.07
CA ARG A 111 -9.72 -6.43 3.10
C ARG A 111 -9.37 -5.77 4.43
N LEU A 112 -10.23 -4.90 4.91
CA LEU A 112 -10.05 -4.13 6.13
C LEU A 112 -10.59 -4.86 7.35
N GLY A 113 -9.94 -4.68 8.49
CA GLY A 113 -10.52 -5.04 9.77
C GLY A 113 -11.68 -4.10 10.12
N SER A 114 -12.57 -4.55 11.01
CA SER A 114 -13.76 -3.79 11.47
C SER A 114 -13.49 -2.32 11.77
N THR A 115 -12.40 -2.01 12.49
CA THR A 115 -12.06 -0.62 12.80
C THR A 115 -11.73 0.21 11.58
N SER A 116 -10.85 -0.30 10.73
CA SER A 116 -10.45 0.37 9.50
C SER A 116 -11.63 0.53 8.53
N ALA A 117 -12.49 -0.50 8.44
CA ALA A 117 -13.67 -0.52 7.58
C ALA A 117 -14.68 0.56 7.98
N PHE A 118 -14.87 0.83 9.28
CA PHE A 118 -15.78 1.89 9.73
C PHE A 118 -15.51 3.26 9.12
N TYR A 119 -14.24 3.57 8.85
CA TYR A 119 -13.83 4.85 8.27
C TYR A 119 -13.88 4.87 6.74
N THR A 120 -14.32 3.79 6.10
CA THR A 120 -14.52 3.75 4.64
C THR A 120 -15.96 4.06 4.24
N ASN A 121 -16.18 4.10 2.93
CA ASN A 121 -17.49 4.36 2.36
C ASN A 121 -18.47 3.25 2.79
N SER A 122 -19.33 3.54 3.77
CA SER A 122 -20.38 2.68 4.33
C SER A 122 -19.97 1.55 5.29
N GLY A 123 -18.73 1.53 5.79
CA GLY A 123 -18.31 0.46 6.70
C GLY A 123 -17.92 -0.85 6.01
N ASP A 124 -17.83 -0.85 4.68
CA ASP A 124 -17.54 -2.03 3.88
C ASP A 124 -16.06 -2.43 4.06
N PRO A 125 -15.77 -3.64 4.57
CA PRO A 125 -14.40 -4.11 4.71
C PRO A 125 -13.69 -4.36 3.38
N ASP A 126 -14.40 -4.50 2.27
CA ASP A 126 -13.82 -4.81 0.97
C ASP A 126 -13.72 -3.55 0.10
N GLN A 127 -12.50 -3.16 -0.27
CA GLN A 127 -12.26 -1.91 -1.01
C GLN A 127 -11.42 -2.19 -2.26
N GLY A 128 -11.88 -1.69 -3.41
CA GLY A 128 -11.12 -1.64 -4.65
C GLY A 128 -10.61 -0.23 -4.90
N VAL A 129 -9.30 -0.08 -5.10
CA VAL A 129 -8.65 1.20 -5.40
C VAL A 129 -7.97 1.10 -6.75
N PHE A 130 -8.29 2.02 -7.65
CA PHE A 130 -7.61 2.20 -8.92
C PHE A 130 -6.91 3.53 -8.92
N ALA A 131 -5.66 3.55 -9.34
CA ALA A 131 -4.87 4.76 -9.44
C ALA A 131 -4.12 4.80 -10.76
N TRP A 132 -3.97 6.01 -11.28
CA TRP A 132 -3.06 6.34 -12.35
C TRP A 132 -2.14 7.45 -11.87
N SER A 133 -0.85 7.33 -12.16
CA SER A 133 0.15 8.32 -11.81
C SER A 133 1.14 8.53 -12.96
N MET A 134 1.81 9.67 -12.88
CA MET A 134 2.89 10.06 -13.77
C MET A 134 3.94 10.78 -12.93
N GLY A 135 5.22 10.47 -13.16
CA GLY A 135 6.34 11.01 -12.40
C GLY A 135 7.53 11.33 -13.30
N ALA A 136 8.41 12.19 -12.79
CA ALA A 136 9.64 12.61 -13.45
C ALA A 136 10.81 12.57 -12.46
N GLU A 137 11.95 12.08 -12.91
CA GLU A 137 13.23 12.12 -12.20
C GLU A 137 14.21 13.03 -12.96
N PHE A 138 14.90 13.93 -12.25
CA PHE A 138 15.77 14.98 -12.80
C PHE A 138 17.24 14.82 -12.40
#